data_AF-A3K8T5-F1
#
_entry.id   AF-A3K8T5-F1
#
_cell.length_a   1.000
_cell.length_b   1.000
_cell.length_c   1.000
_cell.angle_alpha   90.00
_cell.angle_beta   90.00
_cell.angle_gamma   90.00
#
_symmetry.space_group_name_H-M   'P 1'
#
loop_
_entity.id
_entity.type
_entity.pdbx_description
1 polymer ?
#
loop_
_entity_poly.entity_id
_entity_poly.type
_entity_poly.pdbx_seq_one_letter_code
_entity_poly.pdbx_strand_id
1 'polypeptide(L)'
;MEQERMADLVSIICATVAAFIAGAAWYSVLSKPWLRAAGIPTDENGKPQGGGSPIVIFGLGFLMQLIVAGMMRHVFVLNGIETLGAGLVGGLGIGLFFITPWIALNNTYTMRNPKLTLIDGGYATLACTIKGIVLTLF
;
A
#
# COMPACT_ATOMS: atom_id res chain seq x y z
N MET A 1 -1.67 -25.67 -14.82
CA MET A 1 -1.91 -25.82 -13.37
C MET A 1 -0.69 -25.48 -12.50
N GLU A 2 0.36 -26.31 -12.42
CA GLU A 2 1.48 -26.03 -11.50
C GLU A 2 2.34 -24.82 -11.91
N GLN A 3 2.62 -24.69 -13.21
CA GLN A 3 3.37 -23.57 -13.76
C GLN A 3 2.63 -22.22 -13.66
N GLU A 4 1.31 -22.23 -13.85
CA GLU A 4 0.46 -21.04 -13.64
C GLU A 4 0.44 -20.62 -12.17
N ARG A 5 0.34 -21.58 -11.25
CA ARG A 5 0.42 -21.31 -9.81
C ARG A 5 1.75 -20.69 -9.42
N MET A 6 2.84 -21.11 -10.06
CA MET A 6 4.15 -20.53 -9.82
C MET A 6 4.25 -19.10 -10.37
N ALA A 7 3.72 -18.87 -11.56
CA ALA A 7 3.64 -17.52 -12.14
C ALA A 7 2.83 -16.57 -11.23
N ASP A 8 1.68 -17.01 -10.72
CA ASP A 8 0.87 -16.24 -9.77
C ASP A 8 1.68 -15.84 -8.52
N LEU A 9 2.41 -16.78 -7.92
CA LEU A 9 3.22 -16.52 -6.73
C LEU A 9 4.34 -15.52 -7.01
N VAL A 10 5.02 -15.65 -8.15
CA VAL A 10 6.07 -14.69 -8.55
C VAL A 10 5.46 -13.31 -8.77
N SER A 11 4.32 -13.19 -9.46
CA SER A 11 3.63 -11.93 -9.69
C SER A 11 3.23 -11.25 -8.38
N ILE A 12 2.68 -12.02 -7.43
CA ILE A 12 2.30 -11.53 -6.09
C ILE A 12 3.52 -11.00 -5.33
N ILE A 13 4.65 -11.73 -5.33
CA ILE A 13 5.87 -11.31 -4.65
C ILE A 13 6.44 -10.06 -5.30
N CYS A 14 6.55 -10.01 -6.63
CA CYS A 14 7.03 -8.84 -7.37
C CYS A 14 6.16 -7.60 -7.11
N ALA A 15 4.84 -7.75 -7.13
CA ALA A 15 3.90 -6.68 -6.83
C ALA A 15 4.04 -6.16 -5.40
N THR A 16 4.26 -7.08 -4.45
CA THR A 16 4.50 -6.75 -3.03
C THR A 16 5.78 -5.94 -2.86
N VAL A 17 6.89 -6.40 -3.45
CA VAL A 17 8.18 -5.72 -3.37
C VAL A 17 8.11 -4.34 -4.01
N ALA A 18 7.52 -4.22 -5.20
CA ALA A 18 7.37 -2.94 -5.90
C ALA A 18 6.56 -1.93 -5.06
N ALA A 19 5.42 -2.35 -4.50
CA ALA A 19 4.61 -1.47 -3.67
C ALA A 19 5.28 -1.13 -2.33
N PHE A 20 6.04 -2.07 -1.75
CA PHE A 20 6.79 -1.82 -0.52
C PHE A 20 7.91 -0.80 -0.71
N ILE A 21 8.67 -0.90 -1.80
CA ILE A 21 9.68 0.11 -2.18
C ILE A 21 9.02 1.47 -2.41
N ALA A 22 7.88 1.50 -3.11
CA ALA A 22 7.12 2.74 -3.31
C ALA A 22 6.65 3.35 -1.98
N GLY A 23 6.23 2.53 -1.02
CA GLY A 23 5.89 2.99 0.33
C GLY A 23 7.07 3.57 1.08
N ALA A 24 8.22 2.90 1.04
CA ALA A 24 9.45 3.42 1.63
C ALA A 24 9.82 4.79 1.03
N ALA A 25 9.73 4.95 -0.29
CA ALA A 25 9.96 6.22 -0.96
C ALA A 25 8.92 7.29 -0.57
N TRP A 26 7.63 6.96 -0.60
CA TRP A 26 6.52 7.87 -0.27
C TRP A 26 6.65 8.44 1.14
N TYR A 27 6.82 7.57 2.13
CA TYR A 27 6.93 8.00 3.53
C TYR A 27 8.29 8.62 3.87
N SER A 28 9.33 8.36 3.09
CA SER A 28 10.60 9.10 3.21
C SER A 28 10.44 10.55 2.73
N VAL A 29 9.85 10.74 1.54
CA VAL A 29 9.62 12.07 0.95
C VAL A 29 8.63 12.89 1.76
N LEU A 30 7.55 12.27 2.24
CA LEU A 30 6.49 12.93 3.01
C LEU A 30 6.66 12.77 4.53
N SER A 31 7.84 12.38 5.01
CA SER A 31 8.12 12.11 6.42
C SER A 31 7.66 13.23 7.36
N LYS A 32 8.09 14.47 7.11
CA LYS A 32 7.74 15.64 7.94
C LYS A 32 6.24 15.95 8.01
N PRO A 33 5.50 16.07 6.89
CA PRO A 33 4.06 16.29 6.95
C PRO A 33 3.30 15.07 7.51
N TRP A 34 3.78 13.85 7.25
CA TRP A 34 3.20 12.62 7.81
C TRP A 34 3.32 12.57 9.33
N LEU A 35 4.52 12.75 9.90
CA LEU A 35 4.75 12.77 11.34
C LEU A 35 3.87 13.80 12.06
N ARG A 36 3.78 15.02 11.49
CA ARG A 36 2.91 16.09 12.02
C ARG A 36 1.43 15.72 11.97
N ALA A 37 0.96 15.12 10.88
CA ALA A 37 -0.44 14.71 10.74
C ALA A 37 -0.77 13.50 11.63
N ALA A 38 0.18 12.59 11.81
CA ALA A 38 0.07 11.43 12.68
C ALA A 38 0.12 11.80 14.18
N GLY A 39 0.60 13.00 14.51
CA GLY A 39 0.78 13.45 15.89
C GLY A 39 1.95 12.75 16.60
N ILE A 40 2.92 12.24 15.85
CA ILE A 40 4.08 11.55 16.41
C ILE A 40 5.10 12.61 16.85
N PRO A 41 5.45 12.69 18.15
CA PRO A 41 6.45 13.64 18.64
C PRO A 41 7.82 13.33 18.02
N THR A 42 8.62 14.36 17.72
CA THR A 42 9.97 14.21 17.16
C THR A 42 11.03 14.69 18.14
N ASP A 43 12.21 14.08 18.11
CA ASP A 43 13.38 14.55 18.86
C ASP A 43 13.98 15.83 18.22
N GLU A 44 15.04 16.36 18.83
CA GLU A 44 15.77 17.54 18.34
C GLU A 44 16.34 17.33 16.92
N ASN A 45 16.53 16.07 16.51
CA ASN A 45 17.03 15.68 15.19
C ASN A 45 15.88 15.43 14.19
N GLY A 46 14.63 15.64 14.58
CA GLY A 46 13.45 15.42 13.74
C GLY A 46 13.07 13.94 13.56
N LYS A 47 13.64 13.03 14.35
CA LYS A 47 13.30 11.60 14.33
C LYS A 47 12.09 11.34 15.23
N PRO A 48 11.18 10.42 14.85
CA PRO A 48 10.05 10.07 15.69
C PRO A 48 10.50 9.52 17.05
N GLN A 49 9.99 10.10 18.14
CA GLN A 49 10.17 9.60 19.49
C GLN A 49 9.18 8.45 19.74
N GLY A 50 9.68 7.33 20.28
CA GLY A 50 8.85 6.18 20.62
C GLY A 50 8.42 5.36 19.40
N GLY A 51 9.37 4.65 18.79
CA GLY A 51 9.10 3.66 17.74
C GLY A 51 9.28 2.24 18.27
N GLY A 52 8.37 1.33 17.92
CA GLY A 52 8.62 -0.11 18.04
C GLY A 52 9.83 -0.54 17.20
N SER A 53 10.30 -1.78 17.38
CA SER A 53 11.43 -2.31 16.60
C SER A 53 11.20 -2.09 15.10
N PRO A 54 12.09 -1.38 14.38
CA PRO A 54 11.93 -1.11 12.94
C PRO A 54 11.73 -2.39 12.14
N ILE A 55 12.42 -3.47 12.51
CA ILE A 55 12.31 -4.79 11.88
C ILE A 55 10.87 -5.31 11.96
N VAL A 56 10.21 -5.13 13.12
CA VAL A 56 8.83 -5.59 13.33
C VAL A 56 7.86 -4.75 12.50
N ILE A 57 8.03 -3.42 12.48
CA ILE A 57 7.13 -2.51 11.74
C ILE A 57 7.24 -2.77 10.24
N PHE A 58 8.46 -2.84 9.70
CA PHE A 58 8.68 -3.10 8.28
C PHE A 58 8.28 -4.52 7.88
N GLY A 59 8.58 -5.52 8.72
CA GLY A 59 8.17 -6.91 8.48
C GLY A 59 6.65 -7.07 8.44
N LEU A 60 5.94 -6.47 9.40
CA LEU A 60 4.47 -6.47 9.42
C LEU A 60 3.91 -5.71 8.22
N GLY A 61 4.48 -4.54 7.90
CA GLY A 61 4.09 -3.76 6.72
C GLY A 61 4.22 -4.57 5.43
N PHE A 62 5.34 -5.26 5.23
CA PHE A 62 5.56 -6.13 4.08
C PHE A 62 4.55 -7.29 4.02
N LEU A 63 4.27 -7.94 5.16
CA LEU A 63 3.27 -9.00 5.23
C LEU A 63 1.87 -8.49 4.86
N MET A 64 1.48 -7.30 5.32
CA MET A 64 0.20 -6.69 4.93
C MET A 64 0.16 -6.38 3.43
N GLN A 65 1.27 -5.89 2.85
CA GLN A 65 1.37 -5.68 1.39
C GLN A 65 1.20 -6.99 0.62
N LEU A 66 1.76 -8.09 1.12
CA LEU A 66 1.67 -9.42 0.52
C LEU A 66 0.22 -9.94 0.50
N ILE A 67 -0.49 -9.79 1.62
CA ILE A 67 -1.90 -10.18 1.73
C ILE A 67 -2.75 -9.38 0.73
N VAL A 68 -2.54 -8.07 0.64
CA VAL A 68 -3.24 -7.21 -0.33
C VAL A 68 -2.93 -7.63 -1.75
N ALA A 69 -1.67 -7.89 -2.10
CA ALA A 69 -1.28 -8.34 -3.44
C ALA A 69 -1.92 -9.69 -3.82
N GLY A 70 -1.93 -10.66 -2.89
CA GLY A 70 -2.56 -11.95 -3.10
C GLY A 70 -4.07 -11.84 -3.34
N MET A 71 -4.76 -11.05 -2.52
CA MET A 71 -6.20 -10.84 -2.69
C MET A 71 -6.51 -10.08 -3.99
N MET A 72 -5.69 -9.10 -4.35
CA MET A 72 -5.83 -8.40 -5.63
C MET A 72 -5.66 -9.35 -6.82
N ARG A 73 -4.65 -10.23 -6.82
CA ARG A 73 -4.47 -11.25 -7.88
C ARG A 73 -5.69 -12.17 -7.96
N HIS A 74 -6.19 -12.63 -6.82
CA HIS A 74 -7.38 -13.46 -6.76
C HIS A 74 -8.60 -12.77 -7.40
N VAL A 75 -8.86 -11.51 -7.04
CA VAL A 75 -9.95 -10.72 -7.63
C VAL A 75 -9.73 -10.51 -9.12
N PHE A 76 -8.51 -10.20 -9.55
CA PHE A 76 -8.20 -9.94 -10.96
C PHE A 76 -8.44 -11.18 -11.83
N VAL A 77 -7.98 -12.36 -11.38
CA VAL A 77 -8.20 -13.64 -12.07
C VAL A 77 -9.70 -13.95 -12.16
N LEU A 78 -10.45 -13.80 -11.06
CA LEU A 78 -11.90 -14.05 -11.07
C LEU A 78 -12.69 -13.13 -12.02
N ASN A 79 -12.14 -11.96 -12.34
CA ASN A 79 -12.79 -10.95 -13.19
C ASN A 79 -12.15 -10.80 -14.58
N GLY A 80 -11.21 -11.68 -14.95
CA GLY A 80 -10.53 -11.63 -16.26
C GLY A 80 -9.70 -10.36 -16.48
N ILE A 81 -9.14 -9.79 -15.41
CA ILE A 81 -8.26 -8.60 -15.49
C ILE A 81 -6.85 -9.06 -15.85
N GLU A 82 -6.57 -9.12 -17.15
CA GLU A 82 -5.31 -9.66 -17.68
C GLU A 82 -4.44 -8.60 -18.39
N THR A 83 -5.00 -7.44 -18.71
CA THR A 83 -4.27 -6.39 -19.44
C THR A 83 -3.64 -5.35 -18.50
N LEU A 84 -2.56 -4.72 -18.94
CA LEU A 84 -1.91 -3.62 -18.22
C LEU A 84 -2.89 -2.46 -17.90
N GLY A 85 -3.70 -2.06 -18.89
CA GLY A 85 -4.68 -0.99 -18.70
C GLY A 85 -5.75 -1.36 -17.68
N ALA A 86 -6.27 -2.59 -17.75
CA ALA A 86 -7.26 -3.07 -16.78
C ALA A 86 -6.66 -3.22 -15.37
N GLY A 87 -5.41 -3.69 -15.26
CA GLY A 87 -4.69 -3.77 -13.98
C GLY A 87 -4.43 -2.40 -13.35
N LEU A 88 -4.05 -1.41 -14.16
CA LEU A 88 -3.90 -0.02 -13.71
C LEU A 88 -5.22 0.54 -13.17
N VAL A 89 -6.30 0.43 -13.94
CA VAL A 89 -7.62 0.94 -13.56
C VAL A 89 -8.16 0.18 -12.34
N GLY A 90 -8.02 -1.14 -12.30
CA GLY A 90 -8.43 -1.97 -11.17
C GLY A 90 -7.66 -1.63 -9.89
N GLY A 91 -6.34 -1.50 -9.98
CA GLY A 91 -5.49 -1.10 -8.85
C GLY A 91 -5.79 0.30 -8.36
N LEU A 92 -5.93 1.26 -9.28
CA LEU A 92 -6.36 2.63 -8.96
C LEU A 92 -7.73 2.62 -8.29
N GLY A 93 -8.69 1.85 -8.80
CA GLY A 93 -10.04 1.75 -8.28
C GLY A 93 -10.07 1.22 -6.85
N ILE A 94 -9.35 0.13 -6.58
CA ILE A 94 -9.24 -0.46 -5.23
C ILE A 94 -8.64 0.54 -4.24
N GLY A 95 -7.52 1.18 -4.61
CA GLY A 95 -6.85 2.09 -3.70
C GLY A 95 -7.62 3.40 -3.47
N LEU A 96 -8.12 4.00 -4.54
CA LEU A 96 -8.79 5.31 -4.51
C LEU A 96 -10.21 5.22 -3.97
N PHE A 97 -10.98 4.19 -4.33
CA PHE A 97 -12.41 4.12 -4.00
C PHE A 97 -12.76 3.12 -2.91
N PHE A 98 -11.88 2.17 -2.54
CA PHE A 98 -12.12 1.28 -1.40
C PHE A 98 -11.24 1.61 -0.20
N ILE A 99 -9.92 1.59 -0.38
CA ILE A 99 -8.99 1.70 0.76
C ILE A 99 -8.92 3.14 1.28
N THR A 100 -8.82 4.13 0.40
CA THR A 100 -8.75 5.54 0.82
C THR A 100 -9.99 5.99 1.60
N PRO A 101 -11.23 5.70 1.17
CA PRO A 101 -12.41 6.01 1.97
C PRO A 101 -12.45 5.25 3.29
N TRP A 102 -11.99 3.99 3.34
CA TRP A 102 -11.91 3.24 4.58
C TRP A 102 -10.92 3.87 5.59
N ILE A 103 -9.77 4.33 5.11
CA ILE A 103 -8.82 5.11 5.92
C ILE A 103 -9.47 6.42 6.39
N ALA A 104 -10.20 7.12 5.51
CA ALA A 104 -10.90 8.35 5.84
C ALA A 104 -11.91 8.15 6.98
N LEU A 105 -12.69 7.05 6.95
CA LEU A 105 -13.62 6.68 8.02
C LEU A 105 -12.88 6.48 9.34
N ASN A 106 -11.85 5.63 9.36
CA ASN A 106 -11.09 5.32 10.57
C ASN A 106 -10.43 6.56 11.18
N ASN A 107 -9.86 7.42 10.35
CA ASN A 107 -9.25 8.67 10.79
C ASN A 107 -10.30 9.67 11.28
N THR A 108 -11.47 9.74 10.65
CA THR A 108 -12.55 10.66 11.06
C THR A 108 -13.13 10.25 12.41
N TYR A 109 -13.41 8.96 12.62
CA TYR A 109 -13.94 8.45 13.88
C TYR A 109 -12.98 8.64 15.06
N THR A 110 -11.69 8.69 14.77
CA THR A 110 -10.65 8.95 15.77
C THR A 110 -10.19 10.41 15.81
N MET A 111 -10.91 11.32 15.13
CA MET A 111 -10.63 12.76 15.06
C MET A 111 -9.19 13.08 14.66
N ARG A 112 -8.59 12.23 13.81
CA ARG A 112 -7.25 12.42 13.29
C ARG A 112 -7.21 13.57 12.30
N ASN A 113 -6.02 14.13 12.09
CA ASN A 113 -5.81 15.20 11.13
C ASN A 113 -6.22 14.74 9.71
N PRO A 114 -7.08 15.46 8.97
CA PRO A 114 -7.48 15.08 7.61
C PRO A 114 -6.31 14.93 6.63
N LYS A 115 -5.18 15.61 6.88
CA LYS A 115 -3.95 15.44 6.10
C LYS A 115 -3.38 14.03 6.20
N LEU A 116 -3.62 13.33 7.32
CA LEU A 116 -3.21 11.94 7.50
C LEU A 116 -3.94 11.04 6.49
N THR A 117 -5.25 11.24 6.33
CA THR A 117 -6.05 10.55 5.31
C THR A 117 -5.55 10.82 3.90
N LEU A 118 -5.18 12.06 3.58
CA LEU A 118 -4.64 12.40 2.26
C LEU A 118 -3.30 11.69 2.00
N ILE A 119 -2.41 11.66 2.98
CA ILE A 119 -1.08 11.04 2.84
C ILE A 119 -1.19 9.52 2.78
N ASP A 120 -1.92 8.90 3.70
CA ASP A 120 -2.04 7.44 3.79
C ASP A 120 -2.96 6.88 2.70
N GLY A 121 -4.03 7.59 2.37
CA GLY A 121 -4.89 7.27 1.23
C GLY A 121 -4.19 7.46 -0.12
N GLY A 122 -3.38 8.51 -0.25
CA GLY A 122 -2.53 8.71 -1.43
C GLY A 122 -1.54 7.56 -1.62
N TYR A 123 -0.88 7.12 -0.54
CA TYR A 123 -0.05 5.93 -0.57
C TYR A 123 -0.84 4.66 -0.93
N ALA A 124 -1.97 4.42 -0.28
CA ALA A 124 -2.80 3.24 -0.55
C ALA A 124 -3.22 3.17 -2.03
N THR A 125 -3.60 4.33 -2.59
CA THR A 125 -3.92 4.48 -4.01
C THR A 125 -2.73 4.13 -4.89
N LEU A 126 -1.57 4.78 -4.68
CA LEU A 126 -0.35 4.51 -5.44
C LEU A 126 0.08 3.04 -5.34
N ALA A 127 0.10 2.49 -4.13
CA ALA A 127 0.54 1.13 -3.86
C ALA A 127 -0.37 0.09 -4.51
N CYS A 128 -1.69 0.33 -4.58
CA CYS A 128 -2.62 -0.54 -5.28
C CYS A 128 -2.51 -0.37 -6.80
N THR A 129 -2.32 0.84 -7.33
CA THR A 129 -2.06 1.04 -8.76
C THR A 129 -0.81 0.30 -9.21
N ILE A 130 0.30 0.41 -8.46
CA ILE A 130 1.56 -0.31 -8.77
C ILE A 130 1.33 -1.82 -8.74
N LYS A 131 0.65 -2.35 -7.71
CA LYS A 131 0.32 -3.79 -7.67
C LYS A 131 -0.52 -4.20 -8.86
N GLY A 132 -1.54 -3.42 -9.20
CA GLY A 132 -2.43 -3.73 -10.30
C GLY A 132 -1.70 -3.84 -11.63
N ILE A 133 -0.74 -2.95 -11.89
CA ILE A 133 0.15 -3.03 -13.06
C ILE A 133 1.03 -4.28 -12.99
N VAL A 134 1.73 -4.50 -11.87
CA VAL A 134 2.69 -5.61 -11.76
C VAL A 134 2.01 -6.97 -11.84
N LEU A 135 0.82 -7.11 -11.25
CA LEU A 135 0.04 -8.34 -11.28
C LEU A 135 -0.50 -8.69 -12.68
N THR A 136 -0.48 -7.77 -13.65
CA THR A 136 -0.90 -8.03 -15.04
C THR A 136 0.26 -8.02 -16.03
N LEU A 137 1.51 -8.06 -15.55
CA LEU A 137 2.68 -8.17 -16.42
C LEU A 137 2.96 -9.61 -16.88
N PHE A 138 2.66 -10.61 -16.04
CA PHE A 138 2.92 -12.03 -16.28
C PHE A 138 2.08 -12.97 -15.39
#